data_AF-G2KPA3-F1
#
_entry.id   AF-G2KPA3-F1
#
_cell.length_a   1.000
_cell.length_b   1.000
_cell.length_c   1.000
_cell.angle_alpha   90.00
_cell.angle_beta   90.00
_cell.angle_gamma   90.00
#
_symmetry.space_group_name_H-M   'P 1'
#
loop_
_entity.id
_entity.type
_entity.pdbx_description
1 polymer ?
#
loop_
_entity_poly.entity_id
_entity_poly.type
_entity_poly.pdbx_seq_one_letter_code
_entity_poly.pdbx_strand_id
1 'polypeptide(L)'
;MRRLFQKISSRHIAGLTLPFMLAAGGAALAGPALDARLAEEDIKQTTYWWPTAARENPRGACIVPGDPVDTPTPATDNLQKILALFETTAFGRQLVQTATDHKTLFCTYENPMERGFYDTGLNMMMVHDGMEFGQQALITAHELRHHVQYRMGFERSLKYSRDEYVRFTYVMEADAQALATLLAWQTRAAGDARVWDGLMSIENYRDTGVAFETAMAGKDPLDETAQRDATAAAAIAWRNNQWLNAIYRAQSIDMYLDELDTTKKIRTYKNAPDEIYAPLCAKPGDFYDCLSTLPKVEGLGYGPMPHDLKKPSNHPAP
;
A
#
# COMPACT_ATOMS: atom_id res chain seq x y z
N MET A 1 -24.86 -44.29 44.85
CA MET A 1 -25.91 -43.25 44.83
C MET A 1 -26.23 -42.99 43.37
N ARG A 2 -27.30 -43.61 42.83
CA ARG A 2 -28.56 -42.94 42.42
C ARG A 2 -28.32 -41.62 41.68
N ARG A 3 -28.89 -41.31 40.51
CA ARG A 3 -29.82 -41.91 39.53
C ARG A 3 -30.00 -40.78 38.48
N LEU A 4 -30.24 -41.13 37.21
CA LEU A 4 -31.25 -40.59 36.26
C LEU A 4 -31.33 -39.04 36.04
N PHE A 5 -31.77 -38.41 34.93
CA PHE A 5 -32.41 -38.70 33.64
C PHE A 5 -32.41 -37.33 32.87
N GLN A 6 -32.19 -37.27 31.56
CA GLN A 6 -33.19 -37.27 30.47
C GLN A 6 -33.56 -35.88 29.91
N LYS A 7 -33.62 -35.83 28.57
CA LYS A 7 -34.03 -34.76 27.66
C LYS A 7 -35.46 -34.24 27.89
N ILE A 8 -35.68 -32.94 27.63
CA ILE A 8 -36.90 -32.28 27.09
C ILE A 8 -36.40 -31.01 26.35
N SER A 9 -36.43 -30.85 25.02
CA SER A 9 -37.52 -30.53 24.06
C SER A 9 -38.22 -29.15 24.19
N SER A 10 -37.82 -28.23 23.30
CA SER A 10 -38.59 -27.33 22.40
C SER A 10 -39.77 -26.41 22.87
N ARG A 11 -39.84 -25.27 22.14
CA ARG A 11 -40.95 -24.28 21.90
C ARG A 11 -40.94 -23.01 22.78
N HIS A 12 -40.56 -21.85 22.21
CA HIS A 12 -41.40 -20.80 21.58
C HIS A 12 -42.18 -19.93 22.57
N ILE A 13 -42.03 -18.59 22.48
CA ILE A 13 -43.09 -17.57 22.38
C ILE A 13 -42.47 -16.18 22.14
N ALA A 14 -43.17 -15.43 21.26
CA ALA A 14 -43.26 -13.98 21.02
C ALA A 14 -42.60 -13.04 22.05
N GLY A 15 -42.05 -11.88 21.67
CA GLY A 15 -42.54 -10.88 20.73
C GLY A 15 -42.74 -9.58 21.51
N LEU A 16 -42.05 -8.51 21.12
CA LEU A 16 -42.34 -7.17 21.63
C LEU A 16 -41.95 -6.12 20.58
N THR A 17 -42.97 -5.36 20.21
CA THR A 17 -43.02 -4.27 19.24
C THR A 17 -42.76 -2.92 19.92
N LEU A 18 -41.98 -2.07 19.21
CA LEU A 18 -42.00 -0.59 19.15
C LEU A 18 -41.53 0.23 20.39
N PRO A 19 -41.03 1.49 20.24
CA PRO A 19 -41.33 2.43 19.14
C PRO A 19 -40.16 3.19 18.48
N PHE A 20 -40.51 3.77 17.33
CA PHE A 20 -39.90 4.93 16.69
C PHE A 20 -39.57 6.06 17.70
N MET A 21 -38.35 6.60 17.61
CA MET A 21 -38.10 8.02 17.87
C MET A 21 -37.14 8.56 16.80
N LEU A 22 -37.62 9.57 16.08
CA LEU A 22 -36.79 10.54 15.38
C LEU A 22 -35.98 11.32 16.41
N ALA A 23 -34.67 11.45 16.18
CA ALA A 23 -33.87 12.56 16.67
C ALA A 23 -32.84 12.94 15.62
N ALA A 24 -33.08 14.06 14.95
CA ALA A 24 -32.05 14.86 14.31
C ALA A 24 -31.21 15.53 15.41
N GLY A 25 -29.89 15.56 15.24
CA GLY A 25 -28.98 16.23 16.15
C GLY A 25 -27.55 15.75 15.97
N GLY A 26 -26.80 16.46 15.13
CA GLY A 26 -25.37 16.24 14.98
C GLY A 26 -24.60 16.58 16.25
N ALA A 27 -23.61 15.75 16.55
CA ALA A 27 -22.41 16.13 17.27
C ALA A 27 -21.31 15.19 16.81
N ALA A 28 -20.38 15.72 16.01
CA ALA A 28 -19.18 15.03 15.59
C ALA A 28 -18.27 14.84 16.81
N LEU A 29 -17.86 13.59 17.07
CA LEU A 29 -16.84 13.24 18.05
C LEU A 29 -15.88 12.24 17.39
N ALA A 30 -15.07 12.70 16.44
CA ALA A 30 -13.95 11.93 15.90
C ALA A 30 -12.63 12.16 16.67
N GLY A 31 -12.55 13.19 17.51
CA GLY A 31 -11.36 13.53 18.31
C GLY A 31 -10.86 12.48 19.33
N PRO A 32 -11.72 11.73 20.07
CA PRO A 32 -11.23 10.81 21.11
C PRO A 32 -10.60 9.52 20.59
N ALA A 33 -10.96 9.07 19.38
CA ALA A 33 -10.56 7.76 18.86
C ALA A 33 -9.11 7.74 18.33
N LEU A 34 -8.64 8.84 17.75
CA LEU A 34 -7.25 8.98 17.29
C LEU A 34 -6.29 9.11 18.47
N ASP A 35 -6.63 9.98 19.44
CA ASP A 35 -5.84 10.17 20.66
C ASP A 35 -5.79 8.90 21.50
N ALA A 36 -6.91 8.17 21.62
CA ALA A 36 -6.94 6.89 22.34
C ALA A 36 -6.10 5.82 21.64
N ARG A 37 -6.04 5.75 20.30
CA ARG A 37 -5.19 4.79 19.58
C ARG A 37 -3.71 5.10 19.71
N LEU A 38 -3.33 6.37 19.61
CA LEU A 38 -1.94 6.80 19.83
C LEU A 38 -1.51 6.64 21.29
N ALA A 39 -2.46 6.53 22.24
CA ALA A 39 -2.22 6.38 23.67
C ALA A 39 -2.41 4.96 24.23
N GLU A 40 -3.24 4.10 23.61
CA GLU A 40 -3.50 2.71 24.05
C GLU A 40 -2.43 1.73 23.57
N GLU A 41 -1.81 1.98 22.42
CA GLU A 41 -0.61 1.27 22.05
C GLU A 41 0.56 1.99 22.71
N ASP A 42 1.19 1.35 23.71
CA ASP A 42 2.61 1.55 23.97
C ASP A 42 3.29 1.34 22.61
N ILE A 43 3.43 2.42 21.82
CA ILE A 43 4.20 2.45 20.59
C ILE A 43 5.61 2.12 21.05
N LYS A 44 5.90 0.81 21.12
CA LYS A 44 7.22 0.30 21.45
C LYS A 44 8.12 1.02 20.51
N GLN A 45 8.95 1.90 21.07
CA GLN A 45 9.86 2.76 20.34
C GLN A 45 10.56 1.93 19.27
N THR A 46 10.01 1.92 18.05
CA THR A 46 10.74 1.44 16.91
C THR A 46 11.80 2.51 16.71
N THR A 47 13.04 2.07 16.63
CA THR A 47 14.27 2.87 16.56
C THR A 47 14.37 3.77 15.33
N TYR A 48 13.29 3.93 14.58
CA TYR A 48 13.21 4.85 13.45
C TYR A 48 13.10 6.28 13.97
N TRP A 49 13.86 7.17 13.34
CA TRP A 49 13.74 8.61 13.50
C TRP A 49 12.36 9.04 13.00
N TRP A 50 11.35 8.92 13.86
CA TRP A 50 10.04 9.51 13.64
C TRP A 50 10.23 11.01 13.42
N PRO A 51 9.72 11.60 12.33
CA PRO A 51 9.59 13.05 12.26
C PRO A 51 8.74 13.47 13.46
N THR A 52 9.25 14.40 14.25
CA THR A 52 8.58 15.00 15.41
C THR A 52 7.16 15.48 15.06
N ALA A 53 6.91 15.81 13.79
CA ALA A 53 5.62 16.20 13.24
C ALA A 53 4.47 15.20 13.49
N ALA A 54 4.69 13.89 13.35
CA ALA A 54 3.64 12.89 13.59
C ALA A 54 3.32 12.74 15.10
N ARG A 55 4.30 13.02 15.97
CA ARG A 55 4.17 12.96 17.44
C ARG A 55 3.61 14.25 18.02
N GLU A 56 3.94 15.40 17.44
CA GLU A 56 3.62 16.72 17.98
C GLU A 56 2.34 17.33 17.36
N ASN A 57 1.92 16.89 16.17
CA ASN A 57 0.67 17.36 15.57
C ASN A 57 0.01 16.36 14.58
N PRO A 58 -0.47 15.19 15.04
CA PRO A 58 -1.20 14.26 14.19
C PRO A 58 -2.47 14.87 13.56
N ARG A 59 -3.05 15.93 14.15
CA ARG A 59 -4.30 16.54 13.67
C ARG A 59 -4.13 17.53 12.52
N GLY A 60 -2.92 18.04 12.29
CA GLY A 60 -2.64 19.00 11.22
C GLY A 60 -2.13 18.38 9.93
N ALA A 61 -1.61 17.16 9.98
CA ALA A 61 -0.98 16.49 8.85
C ALA A 61 -1.66 15.17 8.46
N CYS A 62 -2.57 14.63 9.30
CA CYS A 62 -3.18 13.33 9.07
C CYS A 62 -4.71 13.37 8.94
N ILE A 63 -5.24 12.40 8.19
CA ILE A 63 -6.67 12.10 8.10
C ILE A 63 -6.92 10.60 8.27
N VAL A 64 -8.14 10.24 8.68
CA VAL A 64 -8.67 8.88 8.57
C VAL A 64 -9.75 8.91 7.47
N PRO A 65 -9.65 8.08 6.41
CA PRO A 65 -10.66 8.04 5.36
C PRO A 65 -12.07 7.82 5.94
N GLY A 66 -13.02 8.65 5.49
CA GLY A 66 -14.42 8.61 5.92
C GLY A 66 -14.74 9.34 7.22
N ASP A 67 -13.75 9.73 8.01
CA ASP A 67 -13.96 10.51 9.24
C ASP A 67 -13.94 12.03 8.91
N PRO A 68 -14.74 12.86 9.63
CA PRO A 68 -14.68 14.31 9.46
C PRO A 68 -13.31 14.86 9.89
N VAL A 69 -12.82 15.86 9.16
CA VAL A 69 -11.61 16.61 9.54
C VAL A 69 -12.03 17.88 10.25
N ASP A 70 -11.82 17.91 11.56
CA ASP A 70 -12.27 19.02 12.43
C ASP A 70 -11.58 20.36 12.10
N THR A 71 -10.29 20.31 11.74
CA THR A 71 -9.48 21.49 11.37
C THR A 71 -8.72 21.24 10.07
N PRO A 72 -9.32 21.51 8.89
CA PRO A 72 -8.65 21.30 7.63
C PRO A 72 -7.40 22.18 7.48
N THR A 73 -6.28 21.55 7.15
CA THR A 73 -5.04 22.17 6.68
C THR A 73 -4.85 21.92 5.18
N PRO A 74 -3.95 22.66 4.49
CA PRO A 74 -3.62 22.38 3.10
C PRO A 74 -3.20 20.92 2.86
N ALA A 75 -2.47 20.30 3.80
CA ALA A 75 -2.08 18.90 3.72
C ALA A 75 -3.30 17.96 3.77
N THR A 76 -4.16 18.12 4.79
CA THR A 76 -5.36 17.27 4.93
C THR A 76 -6.35 17.47 3.79
N ASP A 77 -6.50 18.70 3.27
CA ASP A 77 -7.33 19.01 2.10
C ASP A 77 -6.75 18.34 0.83
N ASN A 78 -5.42 18.33 0.68
CA ASN A 78 -4.78 17.64 -0.42
C ASN A 78 -5.01 16.12 -0.38
N LEU A 79 -4.84 15.50 0.80
CA LEU A 79 -5.12 14.08 1.00
C LEU A 79 -6.60 13.75 0.74
N GLN A 80 -7.53 14.59 1.20
CA GLN A 80 -8.96 14.41 0.90
C GLN A 80 -9.25 14.49 -0.60
N LYS A 81 -8.62 15.41 -1.34
CA LYS A 81 -8.74 15.50 -2.80
C LYS A 81 -8.18 14.27 -3.51
N ILE A 82 -7.08 13.70 -3.01
CA ILE A 82 -6.52 12.44 -3.53
C ILE A 82 -7.52 11.29 -3.34
N LEU A 83 -8.10 11.14 -2.14
CA LEU A 83 -9.12 10.12 -1.89
C LEU A 83 -10.35 10.30 -2.77
N ALA A 84 -10.85 11.53 -2.92
CA ALA A 84 -11.97 11.84 -3.79
C ALA A 84 -11.67 11.53 -5.27
N LEU A 85 -10.43 11.74 -5.72
CA LEU A 85 -9.99 11.33 -7.05
C LEU A 85 -10.01 9.80 -7.21
N PHE A 86 -9.56 9.05 -6.21
CA PHE A 86 -9.55 7.59 -6.26
C PHE A 86 -10.97 7.01 -6.37
N GLU A 87 -11.93 7.62 -5.69
CA GLU A 87 -13.35 7.26 -5.73
C GLU A 87 -13.96 7.32 -7.15
N THR A 88 -13.34 8.06 -8.08
CA THR A 88 -13.79 8.13 -9.48
C THR A 88 -13.55 6.84 -10.27
N THR A 89 -12.67 5.96 -9.79
CA THR A 89 -12.26 4.73 -10.49
C THR A 89 -12.70 3.47 -9.72
N ALA A 90 -12.94 2.36 -10.43
CA ALA A 90 -13.33 1.11 -9.76
C ALA A 90 -12.24 0.55 -8.85
N PHE A 91 -10.98 0.63 -9.26
CA PHE A 91 -9.85 0.18 -8.44
C PHE A 91 -9.59 1.13 -7.26
N GLY A 92 -9.58 2.44 -7.48
CA GLY A 92 -9.38 3.42 -6.42
C GLY A 92 -10.42 3.32 -5.31
N ARG A 93 -11.70 3.10 -5.65
CA ARG A 93 -12.76 2.81 -4.65
C ARG A 93 -12.41 1.62 -3.74
N GLN A 94 -11.83 0.55 -4.27
CA GLN A 94 -11.44 -0.60 -3.45
C GLN A 94 -10.30 -0.25 -2.48
N LEU A 95 -9.34 0.56 -2.92
CA LEU A 95 -8.25 1.04 -2.06
C LEU A 95 -8.80 1.92 -0.93
N VAL A 96 -9.65 2.90 -1.25
CA VAL A 96 -10.26 3.82 -0.26
C VAL A 96 -11.16 3.06 0.71
N GLN A 97 -11.97 2.12 0.21
CA GLN A 97 -12.82 1.28 1.05
C GLN A 97 -11.98 0.44 2.03
N THR A 98 -10.93 -0.22 1.55
CA THR A 98 -10.04 -1.02 2.41
C THR A 98 -9.43 -0.17 3.53
N ALA A 99 -8.98 1.03 3.19
CA ALA A 99 -8.37 1.94 4.15
C ALA A 99 -9.38 2.52 5.16
N THR A 100 -10.61 2.77 4.70
CA THR A 100 -11.73 3.19 5.56
C THR A 100 -12.11 2.09 6.54
N ASP A 101 -12.25 0.85 6.07
CA ASP A 101 -12.62 -0.31 6.88
C ASP A 101 -11.57 -0.61 7.96
N HIS A 102 -10.30 -0.43 7.62
CA HIS A 102 -9.20 -0.64 8.56
C HIS A 102 -8.81 0.60 9.37
N LYS A 103 -9.49 1.74 9.15
CA LYS A 103 -9.17 3.01 9.82
C LYS A 103 -7.68 3.35 9.73
N THR A 104 -7.15 3.24 8.52
CA THR A 104 -5.76 3.55 8.18
C THR A 104 -5.51 5.05 8.25
N LEU A 105 -4.41 5.45 8.88
CA LEU A 105 -4.01 6.85 8.97
C LEU A 105 -3.28 7.28 7.70
N PHE A 106 -3.63 8.46 7.18
CA PHE A 106 -3.00 9.07 6.01
C PHE A 106 -2.37 10.35 6.45
N CYS A 107 -1.05 10.42 6.43
CA CYS A 107 -0.31 11.59 6.88
C CYS A 107 0.54 12.16 5.75
N THR A 108 0.78 13.47 5.82
CA THR A 108 1.91 14.07 5.10
C THR A 108 3.10 14.25 6.04
N TYR A 109 4.31 14.29 5.48
CA TYR A 109 5.52 14.53 6.26
C TYR A 109 6.56 15.30 5.46
N GLU A 110 7.37 16.07 6.19
CA GLU A 110 8.50 16.84 5.68
C GLU A 110 9.77 15.99 5.84
N ASN A 111 10.09 15.15 4.85
CA ASN A 111 11.38 14.45 4.81
C ASN A 111 11.84 14.26 3.35
N PRO A 112 12.94 14.89 2.93
CA PRO A 112 13.38 14.87 1.54
C PRO A 112 13.92 13.51 1.06
N MET A 113 14.12 12.53 1.95
CA MET A 113 14.79 11.27 1.58
C MET A 113 13.86 10.21 1.00
N GLU A 114 12.58 10.22 1.37
CA GLU A 114 11.60 9.20 0.95
C GLU A 114 10.37 9.89 0.35
N ARG A 115 9.75 9.26 -0.64
CA ARG A 115 8.53 9.82 -1.28
C ARG A 115 7.28 9.47 -0.49
N GLY A 116 7.29 8.32 0.17
CA GLY A 116 6.22 7.80 1.01
C GLY A 116 6.60 6.44 1.57
N PHE A 117 5.82 5.98 2.54
CA PHE A 117 5.90 4.62 3.07
C PHE A 117 4.61 4.25 3.81
N TYR A 118 4.36 2.95 3.93
CA TYR A 118 3.35 2.37 4.79
C TYR A 118 3.99 1.67 6.00
N ASP A 119 3.66 2.15 7.20
CA ASP A 119 4.02 1.54 8.48
C ASP A 119 2.92 0.53 8.89
N THR A 120 3.28 -0.75 8.90
CA THR A 120 2.37 -1.84 9.26
C THR A 120 2.04 -1.86 10.75
N GLY A 121 2.94 -1.38 11.60
CA GLY A 121 2.78 -1.34 13.06
C GLY A 121 1.77 -0.28 13.48
N LEU A 122 1.86 0.93 12.89
CA LEU A 122 0.92 2.01 13.19
C LEU A 122 -0.33 2.01 12.30
N ASN A 123 -0.41 1.13 11.31
CA ASN A 123 -1.45 1.14 10.29
C ASN A 123 -1.59 2.54 9.67
N MET A 124 -0.45 3.10 9.26
CA MET A 124 -0.33 4.47 8.83
C MET A 124 0.49 4.55 7.56
N MET A 125 0.04 5.37 6.63
CA MET A 125 0.84 5.77 5.48
C MET A 125 1.26 7.21 5.59
N MET A 126 2.43 7.49 5.05
CA MET A 126 2.99 8.82 4.96
C MET A 126 3.34 9.13 3.52
N VAL A 127 3.05 10.36 3.08
CA VAL A 127 3.41 10.86 1.74
C VAL A 127 4.12 12.20 1.87
N HIS A 128 5.21 12.38 1.12
CA HIS A 128 6.00 13.61 1.20
C HIS A 128 5.17 14.80 0.69
N ASP A 129 5.10 15.87 1.48
CA ASP A 129 4.28 17.06 1.21
C ASP A 129 4.79 17.99 0.09
N GLY A 130 6.10 18.08 -0.11
CA GLY A 130 6.75 18.84 -1.17
C GLY A 130 6.63 18.25 -2.60
N MET A 131 5.91 17.15 -2.79
CA MET A 131 5.63 16.60 -4.11
C MET A 131 4.42 17.27 -4.77
N GLU A 132 4.38 17.29 -6.10
CA GLU A 132 3.21 17.76 -6.84
C GLU A 132 1.99 16.85 -6.60
N PHE A 133 0.77 17.39 -6.76
CA PHE A 133 -0.48 16.64 -6.49
C PHE A 133 -0.51 15.26 -7.16
N GLY A 134 -0.16 15.19 -8.45
CA GLY A 134 -0.15 13.94 -9.21
C GLY A 134 0.84 12.90 -8.68
N GLN A 135 2.00 13.36 -8.20
CA GLN A 135 3.01 12.51 -7.57
C GLN A 135 2.54 12.03 -6.19
N GLN A 136 1.97 12.91 -5.38
CA GLN A 136 1.38 12.52 -4.09
C GLN A 136 0.26 11.49 -4.28
N ALA A 137 -0.62 11.69 -5.25
CA ALA A 137 -1.67 10.73 -5.59
C ALA A 137 -1.07 9.38 -6.01
N LEU A 138 -0.06 9.36 -6.88
CA LEU A 138 0.59 8.12 -7.30
C LEU A 138 1.21 7.36 -6.11
N ILE A 139 1.96 8.06 -5.26
CA ILE A 139 2.59 7.46 -4.08
C ILE A 139 1.53 6.97 -3.09
N THR A 140 0.45 7.74 -2.88
CA THR A 140 -0.67 7.30 -2.02
C THR A 140 -1.25 5.99 -2.53
N ALA A 141 -1.43 5.82 -3.84
CA ALA A 141 -1.93 4.58 -4.43
C ALA A 141 -0.97 3.40 -4.21
N HIS A 142 0.33 3.66 -4.37
CA HIS A 142 1.40 2.69 -4.12
C HIS A 142 1.38 2.20 -2.66
N GLU A 143 1.40 3.13 -1.69
CA GLU A 143 1.37 2.79 -0.27
C GLU A 143 0.06 2.12 0.16
N LEU A 144 -1.08 2.51 -0.45
CA LEU A 144 -2.37 1.86 -0.20
C LEU A 144 -2.34 0.40 -0.66
N ARG A 145 -1.60 0.12 -1.73
CA ARG A 145 -1.44 -1.26 -2.17
C ARG A 145 -0.59 -2.06 -1.18
N HIS A 146 0.46 -1.50 -0.58
CA HIS A 146 1.18 -2.17 0.52
C HIS A 146 0.27 -2.49 1.72
N HIS A 147 -0.62 -1.56 2.06
CA HIS A 147 -1.64 -1.82 3.08
C HIS A 147 -2.51 -3.04 2.72
N VAL A 148 -3.01 -3.11 1.47
CA VAL A 148 -3.79 -4.26 0.99
C VAL A 148 -2.97 -5.56 1.04
N GLN A 149 -1.74 -5.56 0.54
CA GLN A 149 -0.84 -6.72 0.56
C GLN A 149 -0.63 -7.26 1.98
N TYR A 150 -0.35 -6.37 2.93
CA TYR A 150 -0.18 -6.73 4.33
C TYR A 150 -1.44 -7.37 4.92
N ARG A 151 -2.62 -6.82 4.61
CA ARG A 151 -3.91 -7.37 5.06
C ARG A 151 -4.23 -8.74 4.46
N MET A 152 -3.65 -9.05 3.30
CA MET A 152 -3.72 -10.37 2.68
C MET A 152 -2.72 -11.38 3.29
N GLY A 153 -1.96 -10.96 4.33
CA GLY A 153 -0.94 -11.78 4.98
C GLY A 153 0.36 -11.88 4.20
N PHE A 154 0.55 -11.01 3.19
CA PHE A 154 1.78 -10.97 2.41
C PHE A 154 2.81 -10.09 3.11
N GLU A 155 3.66 -10.74 3.92
CA GLU A 155 4.70 -10.10 4.71
C GLU A 155 6.04 -10.84 4.51
N ARG A 156 7.13 -10.07 4.51
CA ARG A 156 8.49 -10.61 4.50
C ARG A 156 8.72 -11.48 5.74
N SER A 157 9.55 -12.51 5.62
CA SER A 157 9.72 -13.48 6.71
C SER A 157 11.15 -13.96 6.90
N LEU A 158 11.65 -13.84 8.14
CA LEU A 158 12.91 -14.46 8.59
C LEU A 158 12.86 -16.00 8.66
N LYS A 159 11.75 -16.64 8.28
CA LYS A 159 11.66 -18.10 8.12
C LYS A 159 12.44 -18.60 6.91
N TYR A 160 12.74 -17.72 5.95
CA TYR A 160 13.42 -18.02 4.69
C TYR A 160 14.73 -17.24 4.55
N SER A 161 15.49 -17.59 3.51
CA SER A 161 16.79 -16.98 3.25
C SER A 161 16.67 -15.47 2.99
N ARG A 162 17.79 -14.76 3.17
CA ARG A 162 17.95 -13.36 2.75
C ARG A 162 17.51 -13.14 1.29
N ASP A 163 17.84 -14.07 0.40
CA ASP A 163 17.53 -13.92 -1.03
C ASP A 163 16.02 -14.06 -1.28
N GLU A 164 15.33 -14.91 -0.51
CA GLU A 164 13.86 -14.93 -0.55
C GLU A 164 13.27 -13.66 0.08
N TYR A 165 13.87 -13.11 1.14
CA TYR A 165 13.45 -11.82 1.71
C TYR A 165 13.53 -10.69 0.67
N VAL A 166 14.62 -10.64 -0.12
CA VAL A 166 14.77 -9.73 -1.27
C VAL A 166 13.71 -10.01 -2.34
N ARG A 167 13.48 -11.29 -2.68
CA ARG A 167 12.44 -11.68 -3.65
C ARG A 167 11.06 -11.22 -3.19
N PHE A 168 10.72 -11.34 -1.91
CA PHE A 168 9.47 -10.82 -1.36
C PHE A 168 9.33 -9.33 -1.61
N THR A 169 10.35 -8.53 -1.27
CA THR A 169 10.33 -7.08 -1.53
C THR A 169 10.10 -6.81 -3.02
N TYR A 170 10.85 -7.43 -3.92
CA TYR A 170 10.67 -7.18 -5.35
C TYR A 170 9.26 -7.47 -5.84
N VAL A 171 8.64 -8.56 -5.36
CA VAL A 171 7.29 -8.91 -5.77
C VAL A 171 6.28 -7.91 -5.19
N MET A 172 6.45 -7.48 -3.93
CA MET A 172 5.60 -6.45 -3.30
C MET A 172 5.65 -5.12 -4.05
N GLU A 173 6.86 -4.63 -4.34
CA GLU A 173 7.07 -3.32 -4.94
C GLU A 173 6.68 -3.29 -6.42
N ALA A 174 6.93 -4.38 -7.17
CA ALA A 174 6.48 -4.51 -8.55
C ALA A 174 4.95 -4.46 -8.65
N ASP A 175 4.25 -5.18 -7.76
CA ASP A 175 2.79 -5.19 -7.70
C ASP A 175 2.22 -3.83 -7.26
N ALA A 176 2.80 -3.22 -6.21
CA ALA A 176 2.40 -1.89 -5.75
C ALA A 176 2.54 -0.83 -6.84
N GLN A 177 3.69 -0.82 -7.54
CA GLN A 177 3.91 0.13 -8.62
C GLN A 177 3.03 -0.14 -9.83
N ALA A 178 2.85 -1.41 -10.25
CA ALA A 178 2.00 -1.75 -11.39
C ALA A 178 0.55 -1.30 -11.18
N LEU A 179 0.03 -1.47 -9.96
CA LEU A 179 -1.32 -1.07 -9.61
C LEU A 179 -1.47 0.44 -9.42
N ALA A 180 -0.46 1.12 -8.89
CA ALA A 180 -0.42 2.58 -8.91
C ALA A 180 -0.46 3.12 -10.36
N THR A 181 0.24 2.47 -11.29
CA THR A 181 0.18 2.78 -12.73
C THR A 181 -1.19 2.50 -13.35
N LEU A 182 -1.85 1.38 -13.00
CA LEU A 182 -3.23 1.11 -13.40
C LEU A 182 -4.18 2.22 -12.95
N LEU A 183 -4.08 2.65 -11.69
CA LEU A 183 -4.89 3.74 -11.17
C LEU A 183 -4.66 5.04 -11.95
N ALA A 184 -3.39 5.38 -12.21
CA ALA A 184 -3.03 6.58 -12.97
C ALA A 184 -3.63 6.55 -14.39
N TRP A 185 -3.65 5.38 -15.03
CA TRP A 185 -4.32 5.19 -16.32
C TRP A 185 -5.84 5.37 -16.21
N GLN A 186 -6.46 4.78 -15.20
CA GLN A 186 -7.91 4.88 -14.99
C GLN A 186 -8.36 6.31 -14.69
N THR A 187 -7.61 7.08 -13.89
CA THR A 187 -7.93 8.50 -13.65
C THR A 187 -7.78 9.31 -14.93
N ARG A 188 -6.73 9.04 -15.74
CA ARG A 188 -6.54 9.67 -17.05
C ARG A 188 -7.73 9.38 -17.98
N ALA A 189 -8.16 8.12 -18.07
CA ALA A 189 -9.33 7.72 -18.85
C ALA A 189 -10.64 8.37 -18.34
N ALA A 190 -10.74 8.65 -17.04
CA ALA A 190 -11.84 9.37 -16.41
C ALA A 190 -11.77 10.90 -16.59
N GLY A 191 -10.75 11.43 -17.28
CA GLY A 191 -10.61 12.85 -17.59
C GLY A 191 -9.65 13.63 -16.68
N ASP A 192 -8.98 12.98 -15.73
CA ASP A 192 -7.97 13.60 -14.87
C ASP A 192 -6.58 12.97 -15.07
N ALA A 193 -5.77 13.62 -15.91
CA ALA A 193 -4.44 13.15 -16.26
C ALA A 193 -3.37 13.39 -15.19
N ARG A 194 -3.66 14.12 -14.10
CA ARG A 194 -2.62 14.58 -13.16
C ARG A 194 -1.80 13.45 -12.54
N VAL A 195 -2.43 12.32 -12.20
CA VAL A 195 -1.72 11.15 -11.64
C VAL A 195 -0.81 10.51 -12.68
N TRP A 196 -1.28 10.41 -13.93
CA TRP A 196 -0.49 9.90 -15.05
C TRP A 196 0.72 10.80 -15.35
N ASP A 197 0.51 12.11 -15.38
CA ASP A 197 1.59 13.08 -15.57
C ASP A 197 2.60 13.01 -14.40
N GLY A 198 2.11 12.83 -13.18
CA GLY A 198 2.92 12.55 -11.99
C GLY A 198 3.80 11.32 -12.14
N LEU A 199 3.23 10.19 -12.58
CA LEU A 199 3.96 8.95 -12.90
C LEU A 199 5.06 9.19 -13.93
N MET A 200 4.73 9.88 -15.02
CA MET A 200 5.68 10.12 -16.12
C MET A 200 6.79 11.11 -15.75
N SER A 201 6.59 11.94 -14.72
CA SER A 201 7.58 12.89 -14.19
C SER A 201 8.60 12.26 -13.23
N ILE A 202 8.30 11.11 -12.64
CA ILE A 202 9.22 10.42 -11.74
C ILE A 202 10.10 9.48 -12.56
N GLU A 203 11.35 9.89 -12.78
CA GLU A 203 12.32 9.19 -13.64
C GLU A 203 12.35 7.67 -13.44
N ASN A 204 12.43 7.23 -12.19
CA ASN A 204 12.52 5.81 -11.86
C ASN A 204 11.19 5.04 -11.96
N TYR A 205 10.05 5.70 -12.15
CA TYR A 205 8.76 5.05 -12.36
C TYR A 205 8.28 5.14 -13.81
N ARG A 206 8.85 6.04 -14.60
CA ARG A 206 8.48 6.30 -15.99
C ARG A 206 8.44 5.04 -16.85
N ASP A 207 9.39 4.12 -16.67
CA ASP A 207 9.45 2.86 -17.43
C ASP A 207 8.18 2.01 -17.28
N THR A 208 7.58 2.02 -16.08
CA THR A 208 6.32 1.30 -15.83
C THR A 208 5.15 1.94 -16.59
N GLY A 209 5.09 3.27 -16.64
CA GLY A 209 4.09 4.01 -17.41
C GLY A 209 4.24 3.80 -18.92
N VAL A 210 5.47 3.84 -19.44
CA VAL A 210 5.76 3.58 -20.86
C VAL A 210 5.36 2.16 -21.26
N ALA A 211 5.70 1.15 -20.44
CA ALA A 211 5.33 -0.23 -20.70
C ALA A 211 3.80 -0.42 -20.69
N PHE A 212 3.11 0.20 -19.74
CA PHE A 212 1.65 0.16 -19.66
C PHE A 212 1.00 0.81 -20.89
N GLU A 213 1.40 2.04 -21.25
CA GLU A 213 0.86 2.77 -22.40
C GLU A 213 1.10 2.01 -23.71
N THR A 214 2.29 1.41 -23.86
CA THR A 214 2.61 0.56 -25.01
C THR A 214 1.68 -0.64 -25.09
N ALA A 215 1.42 -1.31 -23.97
CA ALA A 215 0.51 -2.45 -23.91
C ALA A 215 -0.96 -2.06 -24.13
N MET A 216 -1.34 -0.80 -23.90
CA MET A 216 -2.67 -0.25 -24.19
C MET A 216 -2.82 0.34 -25.60
N ALA A 217 -1.74 0.42 -26.38
CA ALA A 217 -1.77 1.08 -27.69
C ALA A 217 -2.80 0.45 -28.64
N GLY A 218 -3.73 1.27 -29.15
CA GLY A 218 -4.80 0.85 -30.06
C GLY A 218 -5.95 0.09 -29.39
N LYS A 219 -5.97 -0.02 -28.06
CA LYS A 219 -7.04 -0.66 -27.28
C LYS A 219 -7.99 0.38 -26.69
N ASP A 220 -9.21 -0.04 -26.33
CA ASP A 220 -10.12 0.80 -25.57
C ASP A 220 -9.50 1.11 -24.18
N PRO A 221 -9.36 2.38 -23.78
CA PRO A 221 -8.83 2.74 -22.46
C PRO A 221 -9.57 2.10 -21.28
N LEU A 222 -10.83 1.69 -21.47
CA LEU A 222 -11.70 1.07 -20.46
C LEU A 222 -11.77 -0.47 -20.57
N ASP A 223 -11.08 -1.10 -21.52
CA ASP A 223 -11.04 -2.57 -21.62
C ASP A 223 -10.28 -3.18 -20.44
N GLU A 224 -11.01 -3.87 -19.55
CA GLU A 224 -10.46 -4.50 -18.35
C GLU A 224 -9.43 -5.59 -18.66
N THR A 225 -9.60 -6.34 -19.75
CA THR A 225 -8.63 -7.38 -20.15
C THR A 225 -7.35 -6.73 -20.65
N ALA A 226 -7.48 -5.67 -21.46
CA ALA A 226 -6.34 -4.87 -21.90
C ALA A 226 -5.58 -4.25 -20.74
N GLN A 227 -6.29 -3.67 -19.77
CA GLN A 227 -5.70 -3.08 -18.56
C GLN A 227 -4.99 -4.15 -17.72
N ARG A 228 -5.54 -5.37 -17.62
CA ARG A 228 -4.91 -6.49 -16.92
C ARG A 228 -3.55 -6.84 -17.54
N ASP A 229 -3.50 -6.98 -18.85
CA ASP A 229 -2.27 -7.30 -19.58
C ASP A 229 -1.25 -6.14 -19.49
N ALA A 230 -1.72 -4.89 -19.54
CA ALA A 230 -0.88 -3.71 -19.37
C ALA A 230 -0.32 -3.57 -17.95
N THR A 231 -1.10 -3.95 -16.93
CA THR A 231 -0.65 -4.01 -15.53
C THR A 231 0.48 -5.04 -15.38
N ALA A 232 0.35 -6.22 -16.02
CA ALA A 232 1.42 -7.21 -16.05
C ALA A 232 2.70 -6.65 -16.71
N ALA A 233 2.55 -5.93 -17.83
CA ALA A 233 3.68 -5.29 -18.50
C ALA A 233 4.38 -4.25 -17.62
N ALA A 234 3.63 -3.45 -16.86
CA ALA A 234 4.17 -2.50 -15.89
C ALA A 234 4.93 -3.19 -14.76
N ALA A 235 4.42 -4.30 -14.21
CA ALA A 235 5.09 -5.09 -13.19
C ALA A 235 6.43 -5.67 -13.69
N ILE A 236 6.44 -6.18 -14.93
CA ILE A 236 7.66 -6.65 -15.60
C ILE A 236 8.66 -5.52 -15.81
N ALA A 237 8.19 -4.34 -16.24
CA ALA A 237 9.05 -3.17 -16.45
C ALA A 237 9.71 -2.72 -15.14
N TRP A 238 8.95 -2.65 -14.03
CA TRP A 238 9.51 -2.36 -12.72
C TRP A 238 10.59 -3.36 -12.35
N ARG A 239 10.28 -4.65 -12.48
CA ARG A 239 11.19 -5.74 -12.14
C ARG A 239 12.44 -5.78 -13.02
N ASN A 240 12.38 -5.27 -14.24
CA ASN A 240 13.53 -5.23 -15.14
C ASN A 240 14.37 -3.96 -14.97
N ASN A 241 13.94 -3.01 -14.13
CA ASN A 241 14.72 -1.81 -13.83
C ASN A 241 15.90 -2.18 -12.91
N GLN A 242 17.08 -2.28 -13.49
CA GLN A 242 18.29 -2.71 -12.79
C GLN A 242 18.69 -1.77 -11.64
N TRP A 243 18.47 -0.46 -11.81
CA TRP A 243 18.81 0.54 -10.80
C TRP A 243 17.91 0.43 -9.58
N LEU A 244 16.59 0.35 -9.78
CA LEU A 244 15.62 0.10 -8.72
C LEU A 244 15.94 -1.20 -7.99
N ASN A 245 16.13 -2.28 -8.73
CA ASN A 245 16.48 -3.57 -8.14
C ASN A 245 17.73 -3.50 -7.27
N ALA A 246 18.79 -2.83 -7.73
CA ALA A 246 20.01 -2.72 -6.94
C ALA A 246 19.78 -1.98 -5.61
N ILE A 247 18.98 -0.91 -5.62
CA ILE A 247 18.62 -0.14 -4.42
C ILE A 247 17.78 -0.98 -3.47
N TYR A 248 16.67 -1.53 -3.97
CA TYR A 248 15.77 -2.35 -3.16
C TYR A 248 16.44 -3.62 -2.65
N ARG A 249 17.43 -4.16 -3.37
CA ARG A 249 18.28 -5.26 -2.87
C ARG A 249 19.08 -4.83 -1.66
N ALA A 250 19.81 -3.73 -1.76
CA ALA A 250 20.64 -3.23 -0.65
C ALA A 250 19.77 -2.95 0.58
N GLN A 251 18.68 -2.20 0.41
CA GLN A 251 17.73 -1.89 1.47
C GLN A 251 17.11 -3.16 2.08
N SER A 252 16.68 -4.12 1.26
CA SER A 252 16.11 -5.37 1.76
C SER A 252 17.11 -6.21 2.56
N ILE A 253 18.38 -6.20 2.16
CA ILE A 253 19.44 -6.90 2.90
C ILE A 253 19.68 -6.22 4.25
N ASP A 254 19.76 -4.89 4.28
CA ASP A 254 19.94 -4.14 5.52
C ASP A 254 18.77 -4.38 6.47
N MET A 255 17.52 -4.26 5.98
CA MET A 255 16.31 -4.57 6.75
C MET A 255 16.30 -6.02 7.28
N TYR A 256 16.72 -7.00 6.48
CA TYR A 256 16.81 -8.38 6.91
C TYR A 256 17.84 -8.56 8.05
N LEU A 257 18.99 -7.90 7.96
CA LEU A 257 20.03 -7.95 8.98
C LEU A 257 19.58 -7.24 10.27
N ASP A 258 18.92 -6.09 10.16
CA ASP A 258 18.36 -5.35 11.29
C ASP A 258 17.26 -6.15 12.00
N GLU A 259 16.39 -6.84 11.25
CA GLU A 259 15.36 -7.69 11.85
C GLU A 259 15.97 -8.92 12.54
N LEU A 260 17.01 -9.53 11.95
CA LEU A 260 17.77 -10.60 12.62
C LEU A 260 18.40 -10.12 13.93
N ASP A 261 19.03 -8.94 13.91
CA ASP A 261 19.65 -8.38 15.12
C ASP A 261 18.60 -8.01 16.17
N THR A 262 17.50 -7.39 15.77
CA THR A 262 16.41 -7.02 16.69
C THR A 262 15.75 -8.25 17.32
N THR A 263 15.48 -9.28 16.51
CA THR A 263 14.77 -10.48 16.98
C THR A 263 15.70 -11.56 17.57
N LYS A 264 17.02 -11.36 17.47
CA LYS A 264 18.07 -12.31 17.88
C LYS A 264 17.89 -13.71 17.28
N LYS A 265 17.24 -13.80 16.12
CA LYS A 265 17.06 -15.06 15.38
C LYS A 265 18.35 -15.42 14.65
N ILE A 266 18.56 -16.72 14.46
CA ILE A 266 19.64 -17.22 13.61
C ILE A 266 19.16 -17.23 12.16
N ARG A 267 20.00 -16.74 11.24
CA ARG A 267 19.71 -16.77 9.81
C ARG A 267 19.38 -18.18 9.32
N THR A 268 18.51 -18.25 8.32
CA THR A 268 18.15 -19.49 7.63
C THR A 268 18.54 -19.40 6.16
N TYR A 269 18.62 -20.55 5.50
CA TYR A 269 18.93 -20.70 4.09
C TYR A 269 17.82 -21.40 3.32
N LYS A 270 16.66 -21.59 3.96
CA LYS A 270 15.50 -22.23 3.36
C LYS A 270 14.95 -21.34 2.25
N ASN A 271 14.64 -21.94 1.12
CA ASN A 271 13.85 -21.29 0.08
C ASN A 271 12.39 -21.21 0.52
N ALA A 272 11.70 -20.15 0.08
CA ALA A 272 10.28 -20.01 0.28
C ALA A 272 9.54 -20.89 -0.75
N PRO A 273 8.49 -21.62 -0.32
CA PRO A 273 7.63 -22.36 -1.24
C PRO A 273 6.84 -21.36 -2.10
N ASP A 274 6.59 -21.64 -3.39
CA ASP A 274 5.97 -20.67 -4.29
C ASP A 274 4.52 -20.31 -3.89
N GLU A 275 3.86 -21.20 -3.15
CA GLU A 275 2.50 -21.00 -2.63
C GLU A 275 2.39 -19.80 -1.67
N ILE A 276 3.50 -19.35 -1.07
CA ILE A 276 3.49 -18.16 -0.21
C ILE A 276 3.23 -16.87 -0.99
N TYR A 277 3.41 -16.88 -2.31
CA TYR A 277 3.13 -15.76 -3.20
C TYR A 277 1.68 -15.78 -3.71
N ALA A 278 0.96 -16.89 -3.55
CA ALA A 278 -0.41 -17.02 -4.01
C ALA A 278 -1.38 -15.96 -3.42
N PRO A 279 -1.28 -15.56 -2.14
CA PRO A 279 -2.13 -14.51 -1.59
C PRO A 279 -2.02 -13.20 -2.36
N LEU A 280 -0.85 -12.80 -2.85
CA LEU A 280 -0.68 -11.56 -3.61
C LEU A 280 -1.59 -11.49 -4.85
N CYS A 281 -1.83 -12.67 -5.46
CA CYS A 281 -2.62 -12.84 -6.67
C CYS A 281 -4.11 -13.11 -6.41
N ALA A 282 -4.53 -13.19 -5.15
CA ALA A 282 -5.94 -13.32 -4.80
C ALA A 282 -6.62 -11.95 -4.81
N LYS A 283 -7.95 -11.90 -4.97
CA LYS A 283 -8.71 -10.64 -4.90
C LYS A 283 -8.51 -9.92 -3.54
N PRO A 284 -8.40 -8.58 -3.54
CA PRO A 284 -8.54 -7.68 -4.69
C PRO A 284 -7.34 -7.66 -5.65
N GLY A 285 -6.23 -8.36 -5.40
CA GLY A 285 -5.02 -8.41 -6.26
C GLY A 285 -5.10 -9.20 -7.59
N ASP A 286 -6.28 -9.64 -8.04
CA ASP A 286 -6.48 -10.37 -9.33
C ASP A 286 -6.49 -9.42 -10.55
N PHE A 287 -5.65 -8.39 -10.51
CA PHE A 287 -5.51 -7.39 -11.56
C PHE A 287 -4.47 -7.76 -12.62
N TYR A 288 -3.74 -8.86 -12.40
CA TYR A 288 -2.91 -9.57 -13.38
C TYR A 288 -2.46 -10.92 -12.79
N ASP A 289 -1.99 -11.84 -13.65
CA ASP A 289 -1.44 -13.12 -13.20
C ASP A 289 -0.04 -12.92 -12.59
N CYS A 290 0.01 -12.57 -11.30
CA CYS A 290 1.29 -12.23 -10.68
C CYS A 290 2.27 -13.40 -10.54
N LEU A 291 1.81 -14.65 -10.45
CA LEU A 291 2.72 -15.80 -10.35
C LEU A 291 3.47 -16.03 -11.67
N SER A 292 2.80 -15.92 -12.82
CA SER A 292 3.47 -16.05 -14.12
C SER A 292 4.24 -14.79 -14.53
N THR A 293 3.84 -13.63 -14.03
CA THR A 293 4.45 -12.32 -14.33
C THR A 293 5.72 -12.06 -13.51
N LEU A 294 5.77 -12.57 -12.27
CA LEU A 294 6.88 -12.39 -11.35
C LEU A 294 7.56 -13.73 -10.98
N PRO A 295 8.04 -14.56 -11.95
CA PRO A 295 8.67 -15.84 -11.65
C PRO A 295 9.90 -15.68 -10.76
N LYS A 296 10.37 -16.78 -10.17
CA LYS A 296 11.65 -16.79 -9.47
C LYS A 296 12.79 -16.37 -10.41
N VAL A 297 13.62 -15.39 -10.02
CA VAL A 297 14.91 -15.17 -10.70
C VAL A 297 15.88 -16.18 -10.10
N GLU A 298 16.36 -17.14 -10.89
CA GLU A 298 17.51 -17.94 -10.48
C GLU A 298 18.75 -17.06 -10.39
N GLY A 299 19.45 -17.13 -9.26
CA GLY A 299 20.66 -16.33 -9.07
C GLY A 299 20.39 -14.84 -8.86
N LEU A 300 19.66 -14.49 -7.79
CA LEU A 300 19.82 -13.19 -7.09
C LEU A 300 21.23 -13.06 -6.46
N GLY A 301 22.24 -13.59 -7.15
CA GLY A 301 23.65 -13.48 -6.82
C GLY A 301 24.05 -12.01 -6.70
N TYR A 302 25.31 -11.78 -6.35
CA TYR A 302 25.88 -10.44 -6.27
C TYR A 302 25.87 -9.76 -7.65
N GLY A 303 24.69 -9.30 -8.08
CA GLY A 303 24.55 -8.36 -9.17
C GLY A 303 25.22 -7.04 -8.80
N PRO A 304 25.43 -6.16 -9.79
CA PRO A 304 26.07 -4.87 -9.56
C PRO A 304 25.35 -4.12 -8.43
N MET A 305 26.13 -3.58 -7.50
CA MET A 305 25.61 -2.72 -6.44
C MET A 305 25.17 -1.38 -7.04
N PRO A 306 24.33 -0.58 -6.34
CA PRO A 306 23.87 0.71 -6.88
C PRO A 306 25.00 1.64 -7.36
N HIS A 307 26.18 1.58 -6.75
CA HIS A 307 27.36 2.36 -7.14
C HIS A 307 28.02 1.87 -8.44
N ASP A 308 27.78 0.64 -8.85
CA ASP A 308 28.27 0.05 -10.10
C ASP A 308 27.37 0.41 -11.29
N LEU A 309 26.14 0.87 -11.01
CA LEU A 309 25.19 1.30 -12.01
C LEU A 309 25.27 2.80 -12.19
N LYS A 310 25.33 3.26 -13.45
CA LYS A 310 25.04 4.67 -13.72
C LYS A 310 23.59 4.91 -13.32
N LYS A 311 23.37 5.78 -12.33
CA LYS A 311 22.05 6.36 -12.12
C LYS A 311 21.57 6.85 -13.50
N PRO A 312 20.33 6.53 -13.93
CA PRO A 312 19.80 7.15 -15.13
C PRO A 312 19.99 8.67 -14.99
N SER A 313 20.51 9.28 -16.05
CA SER A 313 20.96 10.65 -15.99
C SER A 313 19.77 11.53 -15.65
N ASN A 314 19.93 12.36 -14.61
CA ASN A 314 19.03 13.48 -14.26
C ASN A 314 18.91 14.41 -15.49
N HIS A 315 18.21 14.00 -16.55
CA HIS A 315 17.84 14.90 -17.62
C HIS A 315 16.63 15.66 -17.10
N PRO A 316 16.71 16.99 -16.94
CA PRO A 316 15.49 17.76 -16.86
C PRO A 316 14.70 17.43 -18.13
N ALA A 317 13.43 17.05 -17.96
CA ALA A 317 12.53 16.92 -19.09
C ALA A 317 12.60 18.22 -19.94
N PRO A 318 12.63 18.13 -21.28
CA PRO A 318 12.57 19.31 -22.13
C PRO A 318 11.27 20.09 -21.93
#